data_AF-B5W3G5-F1
#
_entry.id   AF-B5W3G5-F1
#
_cell.length_a   1.000
_cell.length_b   1.000
_cell.length_c   1.000
_cell.angle_alpha   90.00
_cell.angle_beta   90.00
_cell.angle_gamma   90.00
#
_symmetry.space_group_name_H-M   'P 1'
#
loop_
_entity.id
_entity.type
_entity.pdbx_description
1 polymer ?
#
loop_
_entity_poly.entity_id
_entity_poly.type
_entity_poly.pdbx_seq_one_letter_code
_entity_poly.pdbx_strand_id
1 'polypeptide(L)'
;MALNQQYPWITRVYFFVFCLLTITGWSEIGRSQTLPNWEFNKTAKPCFPQRAILPPPPLSQTELSIPSLWLAEKRYGGETLNQWFIGEDSTPILPNVYLDRFITLVVNRFQWNQKRYLEQFIFIHHFAEFTRHYGYNLRVCNDNGNLVGYYICDFQVSPMNCQIHLESKGWRIQDFRVFTD
;
A
#
# COMPACT_ATOMS: atom_id res chain seq x y z
N MET A 1 -14.94 -28.84 65.94
CA MET A 1 -13.54 -28.39 65.95
C MET A 1 -13.39 -27.31 64.91
N ALA A 2 -13.20 -26.08 65.37
CA ALA A 2 -12.87 -24.94 64.53
C ALA A 2 -11.40 -25.05 64.10
N LEU A 3 -11.12 -24.68 62.85
CA LEU A 3 -9.84 -24.07 62.48
C LEU A 3 -10.13 -23.13 61.28
N ASN A 4 -10.43 -21.87 61.58
CA ASN A 4 -9.47 -20.76 61.54
C ASN A 4 -9.33 -20.21 60.10
N GLN A 5 -10.26 -19.37 59.63
CA GLN A 5 -10.08 -17.90 59.59
C GLN A 5 -8.65 -17.41 59.92
N GLN A 6 -7.81 -17.30 58.91
CA GLN A 6 -6.59 -16.47 58.91
C GLN A 6 -6.07 -16.56 57.47
N TYR A 7 -5.94 -15.53 56.61
CA TYR A 7 -5.34 -14.22 56.78
C TYR A 7 -5.77 -13.31 55.59
N PRO A 8 -6.48 -12.18 55.78
CA PRO A 8 -7.00 -11.37 54.67
C PRO A 8 -5.97 -10.41 54.03
N TRP A 9 -4.73 -10.38 54.55
CA TRP A 9 -3.67 -9.50 54.03
C TRP A 9 -2.88 -10.14 52.87
N ILE A 10 -2.85 -11.48 52.78
CA ILE A 10 -2.12 -12.20 51.73
C ILE A 10 -2.76 -11.95 50.35
N THR A 11 -4.10 -11.87 50.29
CA THR A 11 -4.84 -11.56 49.05
C THR A 11 -4.60 -10.12 48.55
N ARG A 12 -4.27 -9.17 49.43
CA ARG A 12 -3.97 -7.78 49.02
C ARG A 12 -2.57 -7.62 48.44
N VAL A 13 -1.60 -8.42 48.89
CA VAL A 13 -0.22 -8.41 48.36
C VAL A 13 -0.21 -8.95 46.92
N TYR A 14 -0.93 -10.04 46.65
CA TYR A 14 -1.04 -10.57 45.28
C TYR A 14 -1.71 -9.59 44.32
N PHE A 15 -2.72 -8.84 44.75
CA PHE A 15 -3.37 -7.84 43.90
C PHE A 15 -2.45 -6.66 43.57
N PHE A 16 -1.63 -6.20 44.53
CA PHE A 16 -0.66 -5.12 44.29
C PHE A 16 0.50 -5.55 43.40
N VAL A 17 0.99 -6.80 43.52
CA VAL A 17 2.04 -7.36 42.66
C VAL A 17 1.52 -7.58 41.23
N PHE A 18 0.27 -8.00 41.06
CA PHE A 18 -0.34 -8.16 39.73
C PHE A 18 -0.57 -6.81 39.03
N CYS A 19 -0.93 -5.75 39.76
CA CYS A 19 -1.07 -4.39 39.21
C CYS A 19 0.27 -3.76 38.78
N LEU A 20 1.39 -4.08 39.43
CA LEU A 20 2.71 -3.55 39.05
C LEU A 20 3.31 -4.26 37.82
N LEU A 21 2.94 -5.51 37.57
CA LEU A 21 3.36 -6.27 36.39
C LEU A 21 2.64 -5.85 35.09
N THR A 22 1.52 -5.12 35.17
CA THR A 22 0.82 -4.62 33.96
C THR A 22 1.28 -3.23 33.50
N ILE A 23 2.17 -2.55 34.23
CA ILE A 23 2.61 -1.18 33.88
C ILE A 23 3.91 -1.19 33.05
N THR A 24 4.66 -2.29 33.00
CA THR A 24 5.87 -2.41 32.15
C THR A 24 5.60 -2.95 30.74
N GLY A 25 4.34 -3.23 30.41
CA GLY A 25 3.89 -3.64 29.08
C GLY A 25 3.43 -2.47 28.21
N TRP A 26 4.05 -1.29 28.31
CA TRP A 26 3.95 -0.29 27.25
C TRP A 26 4.87 -0.75 26.11
N SER A 27 4.39 -1.73 25.34
CA SER A 27 4.89 -1.94 23.99
C SER A 27 4.71 -0.60 23.28
N GLU A 28 5.82 0.00 22.85
CA GLU A 28 5.84 1.20 22.05
C GLU A 28 4.80 1.06 20.93
N ILE A 29 3.69 1.80 21.06
CA ILE A 29 2.76 2.00 19.96
C ILE A 29 3.63 2.61 18.87
N GLY A 30 3.84 1.81 17.83
CA GLY A 30 4.79 2.07 16.76
C GLY A 30 4.80 3.53 16.40
N ARG A 31 5.98 4.12 16.54
CA ARG A 31 6.34 5.43 16.01
C ARG A 31 5.72 5.56 14.63
N SER A 32 4.62 6.31 14.53
CA SER A 32 4.05 6.73 13.26
C SER A 32 5.16 7.51 12.58
N GLN A 33 5.86 6.87 11.65
CA GLN A 33 6.77 7.56 10.77
C GLN A 33 5.89 8.47 9.93
N THR A 34 5.78 9.73 10.33
CA THR A 34 5.32 10.79 9.44
C THR A 34 6.34 10.86 8.32
N LEU A 35 6.14 10.07 7.27
CA LEU A 35 6.91 10.17 6.04
C LEU A 35 6.74 11.60 5.51
N PRO A 36 7.83 12.30 5.15
CA PRO A 36 7.72 13.63 4.58
C PRO A 36 6.98 13.54 3.24
N ASN A 37 5.78 14.11 3.20
CA ASN A 37 4.87 14.17 2.03
C ASN A 37 5.42 14.99 0.83
N TRP A 38 6.74 15.16 0.69
CA TRP A 38 7.34 15.98 -0.37
C TRP A 38 8.32 15.23 -1.28
N GLU A 39 8.62 13.96 -1.00
CA GLU A 39 9.66 13.22 -1.73
C GLU A 39 9.18 12.61 -3.06
N PHE A 40 7.87 12.41 -3.23
CA PHE A 40 7.32 11.76 -4.43
C PHE A 40 7.43 12.61 -5.71
N ASN A 41 7.38 13.95 -5.60
CA ASN A 41 7.09 14.82 -6.75
C ASN A 41 8.32 15.56 -7.33
N LYS A 42 9.50 15.49 -6.69
CA LYS A 42 10.73 16.10 -7.23
C LYS A 42 11.75 15.10 -7.78
N THR A 43 11.57 13.81 -7.52
CA THR A 43 12.65 12.83 -7.72
C THR A 43 12.19 11.48 -8.27
N ALA A 44 10.88 11.28 -8.48
CA ALA A 44 10.37 10.05 -9.06
C ALA A 44 10.78 9.94 -10.54
N LYS A 45 11.36 8.80 -10.92
CA LYS A 45 11.69 8.50 -12.31
C LYS A 45 10.38 8.18 -13.05
N PRO A 46 10.16 8.70 -14.28
CA PRO A 46 9.00 8.31 -15.07
C PRO A 46 9.04 6.82 -15.38
N CYS A 47 7.87 6.20 -15.40
CA CYS A 47 7.71 4.77 -15.68
C CYS A 47 8.05 4.42 -17.13
N PHE A 48 7.75 5.35 -18.06
CA PHE A 48 7.98 5.26 -19.49
C PHE A 48 7.89 6.68 -20.10
N PRO A 49 8.47 6.93 -21.29
CA PRO A 49 8.31 8.20 -21.97
C PRO A 49 6.88 8.40 -22.48
N GLN A 50 6.43 9.66 -22.56
CA GLN A 50 5.02 10.04 -22.85
C GLN A 50 4.46 9.53 -24.19
N ARG A 51 5.32 9.07 -25.11
CA ARG A 51 4.94 8.51 -26.42
C ARG A 51 5.46 7.09 -26.62
N ALA A 52 5.68 6.36 -25.53
CA ALA A 52 6.06 4.95 -25.61
C ALA A 52 4.92 4.13 -26.19
N ILE A 53 5.26 3.19 -27.07
CA ILE A 53 4.38 2.06 -27.38
C ILE A 53 4.49 1.12 -26.20
N LEU A 54 3.38 0.92 -25.50
CA LEU A 54 3.35 0.08 -24.30
C LEU A 54 3.14 -1.38 -24.67
N PRO A 55 3.79 -2.33 -23.96
CA PRO A 55 3.58 -3.74 -24.20
C PRO A 55 2.11 -4.12 -23.97
N PRO A 56 1.53 -5.02 -24.78
CA PRO A 56 0.21 -5.55 -24.48
C PRO A 56 0.23 -6.37 -23.18
N PRO A 57 -0.90 -6.49 -22.48
CA PRO A 57 -0.99 -7.41 -21.35
C PRO A 57 -0.72 -8.85 -21.83
N PRO A 58 -0.12 -9.70 -20.99
CA PRO A 58 0.04 -11.14 -21.25
C PRO A 58 -1.26 -11.78 -21.75
N LEU A 59 -1.15 -12.60 -22.80
CA LEU A 59 -2.27 -13.06 -23.63
C LEU A 59 -3.25 -14.03 -22.95
N SER A 60 -2.99 -14.52 -21.74
CA SER A 60 -3.86 -15.55 -21.15
C SER A 60 -5.10 -14.95 -20.49
N GLN A 61 -6.23 -15.11 -21.16
CA GLN A 61 -7.58 -14.82 -20.63
C GLN A 61 -8.32 -16.09 -20.14
N THR A 62 -7.73 -17.27 -20.36
CA THR A 62 -8.38 -18.58 -20.14
C THR A 62 -7.58 -19.49 -19.20
N GLU A 63 -6.28 -19.29 -19.06
CA GLU A 63 -5.40 -20.00 -18.13
C GLU A 63 -4.78 -19.02 -17.13
N LEU A 64 -4.28 -19.51 -15.99
CA LEU A 64 -3.55 -18.70 -15.02
C LEU A 64 -2.21 -18.24 -15.63
N SER A 65 -2.20 -17.22 -16.50
CA SER A 65 -0.94 -16.50 -16.73
C SER A 65 -0.57 -15.88 -15.41
N ILE A 66 0.63 -16.17 -14.94
CA ILE A 66 1.16 -15.57 -13.73
C ILE A 66 1.64 -14.15 -14.09
N PRO A 67 1.14 -13.08 -13.42
CA PRO A 67 -0.05 -13.01 -12.55
C PRO A 67 -1.36 -12.79 -13.34
N SER A 68 -2.47 -13.37 -12.86
CA SER A 68 -3.77 -13.34 -13.57
C SER A 68 -4.52 -12.03 -13.35
N LEU A 69 -3.95 -10.93 -13.83
CA LEU A 69 -4.49 -9.58 -13.64
C LEU A 69 -5.73 -9.28 -14.48
N TRP A 70 -6.00 -10.05 -15.54
CA TRP A 70 -7.17 -9.85 -16.39
C TRP A 70 -8.49 -9.88 -15.58
N LEU A 71 -8.56 -10.69 -14.51
CA LEU A 71 -9.75 -10.76 -13.67
C LEU A 71 -9.87 -9.51 -12.79
N ALA A 72 -8.76 -9.00 -12.27
CA ALA A 72 -8.70 -7.76 -11.52
C ALA A 72 -9.09 -6.57 -12.40
N GLU A 73 -8.58 -6.52 -13.63
CA GLU A 73 -8.96 -5.55 -14.65
C GLU A 73 -10.47 -5.60 -14.93
N LYS A 74 -11.03 -6.79 -15.18
CA LYS A 74 -12.47 -6.98 -15.43
C LYS A 74 -13.34 -6.52 -14.26
N ARG A 75 -12.88 -6.68 -13.02
CA ARG A 75 -13.67 -6.40 -11.81
C ARG A 75 -13.47 -4.99 -11.25
N TYR A 76 -12.27 -4.43 -11.37
CA TYR A 76 -11.85 -3.22 -10.67
C TYR A 76 -11.24 -2.15 -11.59
N GLY A 77 -10.92 -2.47 -12.84
CA GLY A 77 -10.26 -1.55 -13.78
C GLY A 77 -11.14 -0.37 -14.17
N GLY A 78 -12.36 -0.66 -14.64
CA GLY A 78 -13.34 0.36 -15.09
C GLY A 78 -12.73 1.35 -16.08
N GLU A 79 -13.16 2.61 -16.01
CA GLU A 79 -12.58 3.70 -16.82
C GLU A 79 -11.21 4.18 -16.29
N THR A 80 -10.80 3.72 -15.11
CA THR A 80 -9.55 4.17 -14.48
C THR A 80 -8.33 3.46 -15.05
N LEU A 81 -8.42 2.17 -15.36
CA LEU A 81 -7.33 1.40 -15.92
C LEU A 81 -7.37 1.46 -17.45
N ASN A 82 -6.33 2.00 -18.09
CA ASN A 82 -6.18 1.97 -19.55
C ASN A 82 -5.58 0.64 -20.03
N GLN A 83 -4.55 0.17 -19.32
CA GLN A 83 -3.81 -1.06 -19.66
C GLN A 83 -2.90 -1.46 -18.51
N TRP A 84 -2.35 -2.67 -18.56
CA TRP A 84 -1.32 -3.14 -17.65
C TRP A 84 -0.32 -4.04 -18.37
N PHE A 85 0.91 -4.12 -17.85
CA PHE A 85 1.95 -4.99 -18.40
C PHE A 85 2.98 -5.38 -17.34
N ILE A 86 3.76 -6.42 -17.62
CA ILE A 86 4.83 -6.91 -16.76
C ILE A 86 6.10 -6.11 -17.04
N GLY A 87 6.76 -5.64 -15.97
CA GLY A 87 8.13 -5.16 -16.02
C GLY A 87 9.07 -6.23 -15.47
N GLU A 88 10.14 -6.49 -16.20
CA GLU A 88 11.04 -7.62 -15.92
C GLU A 88 12.34 -7.18 -15.25
N ASP A 89 12.82 -5.97 -15.54
CA ASP A 89 14.11 -5.47 -15.04
C ASP A 89 13.97 -4.65 -13.76
N SER A 90 14.94 -4.80 -12.86
CA SER A 90 15.09 -3.93 -11.68
C SER A 90 15.09 -2.47 -12.09
N THR A 91 14.05 -1.73 -11.69
CA THR A 91 13.85 -0.35 -12.13
C THR A 91 13.80 0.59 -10.92
N PRO A 92 14.65 1.65 -10.88
CA PRO A 92 14.51 2.68 -9.87
C PRO A 92 13.23 3.48 -10.10
N ILE A 93 12.41 3.62 -9.05
CA ILE A 93 11.19 4.43 -9.08
C ILE A 93 11.35 5.74 -8.30
N LEU A 94 12.17 5.72 -7.25
CA LEU A 94 12.55 6.85 -6.39
C LEU A 94 14.04 6.70 -6.02
N PRO A 95 14.69 7.75 -5.48
CA PRO A 95 16.03 7.61 -4.91
C PRO A 95 16.08 6.46 -3.92
N ASN A 96 16.99 5.51 -4.14
CA ASN A 96 17.19 4.34 -3.28
C ASN A 96 16.01 3.36 -3.19
N VAL A 97 14.99 3.48 -4.05
CA VAL A 97 13.87 2.52 -4.11
C VAL A 97 13.82 1.90 -5.51
N TYR A 98 13.98 0.58 -5.53
CA TYR A 98 13.97 -0.23 -6.73
C TYR A 98 12.79 -1.19 -6.70
N LEU A 99 12.15 -1.38 -7.84
CA LEU A 99 11.18 -2.44 -8.03
C LEU A 99 11.79 -3.53 -8.90
N ASP A 100 11.79 -4.75 -8.35
CA ASP A 100 12.03 -5.99 -9.08
C ASP A 100 10.71 -6.71 -9.30
N ARG A 101 10.61 -7.49 -10.38
CA ARG A 101 9.46 -8.35 -10.71
C ARG A 101 8.13 -7.63 -10.44
N PHE A 102 7.80 -6.66 -11.28
CA PHE A 102 6.66 -5.78 -10.99
C PHE A 102 5.65 -5.74 -12.14
N ILE A 103 4.43 -5.32 -11.79
CA ILE A 103 3.40 -4.98 -12.75
C ILE A 103 3.26 -3.48 -12.83
N THR A 104 3.14 -2.96 -14.04
CA THR A 104 2.79 -1.57 -14.30
C THR A 104 1.31 -1.48 -14.63
N LEU A 105 0.54 -0.75 -13.81
CA LEU A 105 -0.79 -0.29 -14.19
C LEU A 105 -0.67 1.08 -14.83
N VAL A 106 -1.29 1.24 -15.99
CA VAL A 106 -1.41 2.53 -16.66
C VAL A 106 -2.83 3.03 -16.47
N VAL A 107 -2.96 4.11 -15.68
CA VAL A 107 -4.26 4.70 -15.36
C VAL A 107 -4.56 5.89 -16.25
N ASN A 108 -5.84 6.05 -16.59
CA ASN A 108 -6.34 7.26 -17.18
C ASN A 108 -6.14 8.41 -16.19
N ARG A 109 -5.38 9.44 -16.58
CA ARG A 109 -5.00 10.53 -15.66
C ARG A 109 -6.21 11.32 -15.16
N PHE A 110 -7.19 11.55 -16.02
CA PHE A 110 -8.39 12.31 -15.65
C PHE A 110 -9.19 11.54 -14.60
N GLN A 111 -9.48 10.26 -14.87
CA GLN A 111 -10.22 9.39 -13.96
C GLN A 111 -9.46 9.17 -12.63
N TRP A 112 -8.14 9.03 -12.69
CA TRP A 112 -7.29 8.91 -11.49
C TRP A 112 -7.35 10.15 -10.60
N ASN A 113 -7.31 11.34 -11.20
CA ASN A 113 -7.32 12.61 -10.46
C ASN A 113 -8.70 12.96 -9.89
N GLN A 114 -9.78 12.40 -10.41
CA GLN A 114 -11.11 12.52 -9.81
C GLN A 114 -11.23 11.72 -8.52
N LYS A 115 -10.44 10.65 -8.37
CA LYS A 115 -10.48 9.80 -7.17
C LYS A 115 -9.89 10.51 -5.97
N ARG A 116 -10.52 10.32 -4.81
CA ARG A 116 -9.96 10.73 -3.52
C ARG A 116 -8.87 9.75 -3.08
N TYR A 117 -8.05 10.16 -2.12
CA TYR A 117 -6.97 9.33 -1.58
C TYR A 117 -7.41 7.90 -1.24
N LEU A 118 -8.55 7.74 -0.54
CA LEU A 118 -9.07 6.43 -0.16
C LEU A 118 -9.44 5.57 -1.37
N GLU A 119 -10.00 6.16 -2.41
CA GLU A 119 -10.38 5.46 -3.64
C GLU A 119 -9.15 5.04 -4.45
N GLN A 120 -8.11 5.89 -4.48
CA GLN A 120 -6.81 5.54 -5.07
C GLN A 120 -6.15 4.39 -4.32
N PHE A 121 -6.18 4.43 -2.98
CA PHE A 121 -5.68 3.36 -2.13
C PHE A 121 -6.41 2.03 -2.39
N ILE A 122 -7.76 2.06 -2.39
CA ILE A 122 -8.58 0.87 -2.65
C ILE A 122 -8.29 0.30 -4.04
N PHE A 123 -8.14 1.16 -5.06
CA PHE A 123 -7.78 0.74 -6.41
C PHE A 123 -6.44 -0.01 -6.39
N ILE A 124 -5.37 0.58 -5.85
CA ILE A 124 -4.05 -0.09 -5.77
C ILE A 124 -4.16 -1.38 -4.98
N HIS A 125 -4.84 -1.37 -3.84
CA HIS A 125 -4.98 -2.53 -2.98
C HIS A 125 -5.65 -3.70 -3.70
N HIS A 126 -6.73 -3.47 -4.46
CA HIS A 126 -7.38 -4.53 -5.22
C HIS A 126 -6.42 -5.22 -6.18
N PHE A 127 -5.64 -4.48 -6.97
CA PHE A 127 -4.67 -5.09 -7.89
C PHE A 127 -3.48 -5.72 -7.16
N ALA A 128 -3.01 -5.09 -6.09
CA ALA A 128 -1.91 -5.57 -5.25
C ALA A 128 -2.23 -6.94 -4.62
N GLU A 129 -3.48 -7.16 -4.21
CA GLU A 129 -3.95 -8.46 -3.73
C GLU A 129 -3.74 -9.55 -4.79
N PHE A 130 -3.97 -9.28 -6.08
CA PHE A 130 -3.70 -10.29 -7.11
C PHE A 130 -2.19 -10.46 -7.32
N THR A 131 -1.43 -9.38 -7.47
CA THR A 131 0.01 -9.49 -7.81
C THR A 131 0.84 -10.12 -6.70
N ARG A 132 0.53 -9.82 -5.43
CA ARG A 132 1.33 -10.30 -4.29
C ARG A 132 1.32 -11.82 -4.17
N HIS A 133 0.21 -12.47 -4.52
CA HIS A 133 0.10 -13.94 -4.50
C HIS A 133 1.06 -14.60 -5.49
N TYR A 134 1.53 -13.86 -6.49
CA TYR A 134 2.49 -14.34 -7.48
C TYR A 134 3.92 -13.81 -7.27
N GLY A 135 4.16 -13.08 -6.17
CA GLY A 135 5.47 -12.50 -5.89
C GLY A 135 5.80 -11.28 -6.75
N TYR A 136 4.78 -10.54 -7.21
CA TYR A 136 4.97 -9.32 -8.00
C TYR A 136 4.69 -8.06 -7.19
N ASN A 137 5.62 -7.11 -7.28
CA ASN A 137 5.39 -5.73 -6.87
C ASN A 137 4.44 -5.04 -7.86
N LEU A 138 3.92 -3.86 -7.52
CA LEU A 138 3.01 -3.10 -8.36
C LEU A 138 3.45 -1.65 -8.40
N ARG A 139 3.43 -1.05 -9.58
CA ARG A 139 3.53 0.40 -9.75
C ARG A 139 2.37 0.91 -10.59
N VAL A 140 1.95 2.13 -10.31
CA VAL A 140 0.85 2.80 -10.99
C VAL A 140 1.38 4.07 -11.62
N CYS A 141 1.14 4.19 -12.91
CA CYS A 141 1.62 5.29 -13.73
C CYS A 141 0.44 5.87 -14.48
N ASN A 142 0.39 7.19 -14.63
CA ASN A 142 -0.63 7.78 -15.50
C ASN A 142 -0.27 7.60 -16.98
N ASP A 143 -1.21 7.93 -17.86
CA ASP A 143 -1.05 7.93 -19.32
C ASP A 143 0.14 8.76 -19.85
N ASN A 144 0.66 9.72 -19.07
CA ASN A 144 1.87 10.47 -19.40
C ASN A 144 3.18 9.77 -18.97
N GLY A 145 3.10 8.65 -18.25
CA GLY A 145 4.25 7.93 -17.70
C GLY A 145 4.71 8.41 -16.32
N ASN A 146 3.98 9.31 -15.66
CA ASN A 146 4.34 9.74 -14.30
C ASN A 146 3.93 8.68 -13.28
N LEU A 147 4.82 8.37 -12.33
CA LEU A 147 4.52 7.49 -11.20
C LEU A 147 3.54 8.19 -10.25
N VAL A 148 2.38 7.58 -10.01
CA VAL A 148 1.33 8.10 -9.12
C VAL A 148 1.10 7.24 -7.88
N GLY A 149 1.70 6.06 -7.84
CA GLY A 149 1.69 5.18 -6.67
C GLY A 149 2.46 3.90 -6.92
N TYR A 150 2.77 3.18 -5.84
CA TYR A 150 3.35 1.86 -5.91
C TYR A 150 2.98 1.03 -4.68
N TYR A 151 3.12 -0.27 -4.82
CA TYR A 151 2.99 -1.26 -3.77
C TYR A 151 4.17 -2.20 -3.85
N ILE A 152 4.91 -2.28 -2.75
CA ILE A 152 6.12 -3.09 -2.63
C ILE A 152 5.96 -4.06 -1.46
N CYS A 153 6.44 -5.29 -1.63
CA CYS A 153 6.45 -6.31 -0.59
C CYS A 153 7.86 -6.87 -0.38
N ASP A 154 8.16 -7.18 0.88
CA ASP A 154 9.17 -8.16 1.23
C ASP A 154 8.54 -9.56 1.19
N PHE A 155 8.86 -10.32 0.14
CA PHE A 155 8.36 -11.67 -0.07
C PHE A 155 9.14 -12.74 0.71
N GLN A 156 10.22 -12.38 1.42
CA GLN A 156 11.05 -13.31 2.19
C GLN A 156 10.59 -13.48 3.63
N VAL A 157 9.68 -12.63 4.12
CA VAL A 157 9.16 -12.65 5.49
C VAL A 157 7.74 -13.23 5.57
N SER A 158 7.41 -13.85 6.71
CA SER A 158 6.09 -14.43 6.98
C SER A 158 5.53 -13.90 8.32
N PRO A 159 4.41 -13.15 8.33
CA PRO A 159 3.62 -12.75 7.16
C PRO A 159 4.37 -11.74 6.27
N MET A 160 4.02 -11.71 4.97
CA MET A 160 4.62 -10.77 4.01
C MET A 160 4.45 -9.33 4.52
N ASN A 161 5.52 -8.55 4.45
CA ASN A 161 5.49 -7.13 4.82
C ASN A 161 5.33 -6.28 3.56
N CYS A 162 4.18 -5.63 3.40
CA CYS A 162 3.85 -4.88 2.19
C CYS A 162 3.41 -3.45 2.49
N GLN A 163 3.77 -2.53 1.60
CA GLN A 163 3.50 -1.10 1.77
C GLN A 163 2.94 -0.49 0.50
N ILE A 164 1.82 0.23 0.63
CA ILE A 164 1.27 1.10 -0.42
C ILE A 164 1.81 2.51 -0.21
N HIS A 165 2.32 3.11 -1.27
CA HIS A 165 2.70 4.52 -1.31
C HIS A 165 1.98 5.20 -2.46
N LEU A 166 1.40 6.37 -2.20
CA LEU A 166 0.60 7.13 -3.16
C LEU A 166 1.22 8.51 -3.35
N GLU A 167 1.24 8.98 -4.60
CA GLU A 167 1.47 10.39 -4.88
C GLU A 167 0.21 11.18 -4.46
N SER A 168 0.17 11.60 -3.20
CA SER A 168 -0.98 12.36 -2.69
C SER A 168 -0.98 13.79 -3.26
N LYS A 169 -1.63 13.95 -4.42
CA LYS A 169 -2.06 15.26 -4.95
C LYS A 169 -3.52 15.60 -4.60
N GLY A 170 -4.20 14.75 -3.83
CA GLY A 170 -5.57 15.00 -3.39
C GLY A 170 -5.72 16.35 -2.68
N TRP A 171 -6.90 16.97 -2.82
CA TRP A 171 -7.26 18.25 -2.21
C TRP A 171 -6.79 18.31 -0.75
N ARG A 172 -5.96 19.31 -0.45
CA ARG A 172 -5.48 19.55 0.92
C ARG A 172 -6.64 20.04 1.77
N ILE A 173 -6.56 19.87 3.08
CA ILE A 173 -7.55 20.45 4.03
C ILE A 173 -7.74 21.97 3.80
N GLN A 174 -6.72 22.65 3.25
CA GLN A 174 -6.78 24.07 2.88
C GLN A 174 -7.77 24.38 1.75
N ASP A 175 -8.04 23.42 0.87
CA ASP A 175 -8.91 23.65 -0.29
C ASP A 175 -10.41 23.56 0.06
N PHE A 176 -10.74 22.97 1.21
CA PHE A 176 -12.11 22.98 1.76
C PHE A 176 -12.50 24.34 2.34
N ARG A 177 -11.53 25.21 2.66
CA ARG A 177 -11.78 26.58 3.14
C ARG A 177 -12.12 27.56 2.02
N VAL A 178 -11.91 27.19 0.76
CA VAL A 178 -12.21 28.07 -0.40
C VAL A 178 -13.69 27.98 -0.80
N PHE A 179 -14.44 27.00 -0.29
CA PHE A 179 -15.86 26.82 -0.59
C PHE A 179 -16.80 27.41 0.47
N THR A 180 -16.27 28.17 1.44
CA THR A 180 -17.06 28.79 2.51
C THR A 180 -17.10 30.32 2.47
N ASP A 181 -16.53 30.95 1.43
CA ASP A 181 -16.59 32.41 1.23
C ASP A 181 -17.39 32.77 -0.04
#